data_AF-A0A450W7V3-F1
#
_entry.id   AF-A0A450W7V3-F1
#
_cell.length_a   1.000
_cell.length_b   1.000
_cell.length_c   1.000
_cell.angle_alpha   90.00
_cell.angle_beta   90.00
_cell.angle_gamma   90.00
#
_symmetry.space_group_name_H-M   'P 1'
#
loop_
_entity.id
_entity.type
_entity.pdbx_description
1 polymer ?
#
loop_
_entity_poly.entity_id
_entity_poly.type
_entity_poly.pdbx_seq_one_letter_code
_entity_poly.pdbx_strand_id
1 'polypeptide(L)'
;MLEAWKFFSSRRQFIGQHFARQVYALWLEEAIDRGDVSLPTGAPDFYNAKTAWCSCRWIGPGKGHIDPLKESKADIMEIEAGLKTLEDACAERGVDWGENLEQIAREREKMREFGCYTGSERNKL
;
A
#
# COMPACT_ATOMS: atom_id res chain seq x y z
N MET A 1 -6.53 17.32 18.22
CA MET A 1 -6.51 16.77 16.85
C MET A 1 -6.09 15.30 16.78
N LEU A 2 -5.00 14.88 17.46
CA LEU A 2 -4.54 13.48 17.42
C LEU A 2 -5.58 12.45 17.89
N GLU A 3 -6.34 12.74 18.94
CA GLU A 3 -7.38 11.82 19.44
C GLU A 3 -8.54 11.59 18.45
N ALA A 4 -8.94 12.64 17.72
CA ALA A 4 -9.95 12.50 16.67
C ALA A 4 -9.45 11.60 15.53
N TRP A 5 -8.19 11.78 15.12
CA TRP A 5 -7.58 10.95 14.06
C TRP A 5 -7.51 9.47 14.46
N LYS A 6 -7.13 9.17 15.71
CA LYS A 6 -7.12 7.80 16.25
C LYS A 6 -8.51 7.19 16.20
N PHE A 7 -9.54 7.93 16.64
CA PHE A 7 -10.93 7.47 16.62
C PHE A 7 -11.41 7.14 15.20
N PHE A 8 -11.23 8.04 14.24
CA PHE A 8 -11.66 7.81 12.86
C PHE A 8 -10.87 6.70 12.18
N SER A 9 -9.57 6.61 12.42
CA SER A 9 -8.72 5.57 11.85
C SER A 9 -9.06 4.18 12.39
N SER A 10 -9.26 4.07 13.71
CA SER A 10 -9.69 2.82 14.34
C SER A 10 -11.05 2.36 13.83
N ARG A 11 -12.03 3.27 13.72
CA ARG A 11 -13.36 2.95 13.20
C ARG A 11 -13.34 2.53 11.73
N ARG A 12 -12.51 3.18 10.91
CA ARG A 12 -12.28 2.80 9.50
C ARG A 12 -11.64 1.42 9.39
N GLN A 13 -10.61 1.15 10.19
CA GLN A 13 -9.96 -0.15 10.24
C GLN A 13 -10.95 -1.25 10.63
N PHE A 14 -11.80 -0.99 11.64
CA PHE A 14 -12.85 -1.92 12.06
C PHE A 14 -13.81 -2.24 10.90
N ILE A 15 -14.32 -1.22 10.20
CA ILE A 15 -15.22 -1.43 9.06
C ILE A 15 -14.51 -2.20 7.93
N GLY A 16 -13.27 -1.83 7.59
CA GLY A 16 -12.50 -2.53 6.56
C GLY A 16 -12.27 -4.00 6.90
N GLN A 17 -11.88 -4.29 8.14
CA GLN A 17 -11.57 -5.64 8.59
C GLN A 17 -12.81 -6.52 8.77
N HIS A 18 -13.96 -5.98 9.18
CA HIS A 18 -15.15 -6.78 9.48
C HIS A 18 -16.18 -6.82 8.35
N PHE A 19 -16.30 -5.75 7.56
CA PHE A 19 -17.27 -5.68 6.47
C PHE A 19 -16.59 -5.85 5.12
N ALA A 20 -15.67 -4.95 4.76
CA ALA A 20 -15.11 -4.93 3.42
C ALA A 20 -14.32 -6.22 3.09
N ARG A 21 -13.61 -6.78 4.07
CA ARG A 21 -12.94 -8.08 3.90
C ARG A 21 -13.89 -9.26 3.64
N GLN A 22 -15.12 -9.23 4.18
CA GLN A 22 -16.11 -10.27 3.89
C GLN A 22 -16.61 -10.16 2.45
N VAL A 23 -16.84 -8.92 1.99
CA VAL A 23 -17.22 -8.64 0.59
C VAL A 23 -16.11 -9.08 -0.36
N TYR A 24 -14.85 -8.77 -0.04
CA TYR A 24 -13.70 -9.22 -0.82
C TYR A 24 -13.59 -10.75 -0.87
N ALA A 25 -13.78 -11.43 0.25
CA ALA A 25 -13.73 -12.88 0.31
C ALA A 25 -14.81 -13.54 -0.58
N LEU A 26 -16.04 -13.01 -0.55
CA LEU A 26 -17.13 -13.50 -1.39
C LEU A 26 -16.85 -13.27 -2.88
N TRP A 27 -16.36 -12.08 -3.23
CA TRP A 27 -15.99 -11.78 -4.62
C TRP A 27 -14.86 -12.70 -5.11
N LEU A 28 -13.82 -12.90 -4.29
CA LEU A 28 -12.67 -13.73 -4.66
C LEU A 28 -13.06 -15.20 -4.83
N GLU A 29 -13.91 -15.73 -3.94
CA GLU A 29 -14.49 -17.07 -4.02
C GLU A 29 -15.24 -17.25 -5.35
N GLU A 30 -16.13 -16.32 -5.69
CA GLU A 30 -16.87 -16.34 -6.96
C GLU A 30 -15.96 -16.21 -8.20
N ALA A 31 -14.94 -15.36 -8.14
CA ALA A 31 -14.00 -15.17 -9.24
C ALA A 31 -13.13 -16.42 -9.51
N ILE A 32 -12.77 -17.16 -8.45
CA ILE A 32 -12.07 -18.44 -8.56
C ILE A 32 -13.00 -19.49 -9.16
N ASP A 33 -14.24 -19.60 -8.67
CA ASP A 33 -15.22 -20.57 -9.16
C ASP A 33 -15.61 -20.35 -10.63
N ARG A 34 -15.68 -19.09 -11.08
CA ARG A 34 -15.89 -18.73 -12.49
C ARG A 34 -14.67 -18.96 -13.38
N GLY A 35 -13.48 -19.09 -12.79
CA GLY A 35 -12.21 -19.22 -13.51
C GLY A 35 -11.61 -17.91 -14.00
N ASP A 36 -12.10 -16.75 -13.52
CA ASP A 36 -11.52 -15.43 -13.82
C ASP A 36 -10.17 -15.24 -13.11
N VAL A 37 -10.00 -15.90 -11.95
CA VAL A 37 -8.77 -15.89 -11.16
C VAL A 37 -8.25 -17.33 -11.02
N SER A 38 -7.10 -17.61 -11.62
CA SER A 38 -6.43 -18.91 -11.48
C SER A 38 -5.51 -18.95 -10.26
N LEU A 39 -5.62 -19.99 -9.44
CA LEU A 39 -4.70 -20.23 -8.34
C LEU A 39 -3.32 -20.68 -8.86
N PRO A 40 -2.21 -20.19 -8.28
CA PRO A 40 -0.87 -20.58 -8.69
C PRO A 40 -0.59 -22.07 -8.41
N THR A 41 0.18 -22.70 -9.30
CA THR A 41 0.55 -24.11 -9.20
C THR A 41 1.29 -24.42 -7.90
N GLY A 42 0.77 -25.35 -7.09
CA GLY A 42 1.36 -25.76 -5.82
C GLY A 42 0.88 -24.97 -4.60
N ALA A 43 0.00 -23.98 -4.78
CA ALA A 43 -0.63 -23.28 -3.68
C ALA A 43 -1.79 -24.11 -3.06
N PRO A 44 -2.07 -23.96 -1.76
CA PRO A 44 -3.20 -24.61 -1.13
C PRO A 44 -4.52 -24.13 -1.73
N ASP A 45 -5.48 -25.06 -1.81
CA ASP A 45 -6.85 -24.76 -2.25
C ASP A 45 -7.46 -23.59 -1.45
N PHE A 46 -8.38 -22.85 -2.10
CA PHE A 46 -8.98 -21.64 -1.53
C PHE A 46 -9.60 -21.91 -0.17
N TYR A 47 -10.35 -23.00 -0.01
CA TYR A 47 -11.01 -23.33 1.25
C TYR A 47 -10.04 -23.74 2.36
N ASN A 48 -8.92 -24.38 2.00
CA ASN A 48 -7.88 -24.77 2.95
C ASN A 48 -7.09 -23.57 3.50
N ALA A 49 -6.99 -22.49 2.71
CA ALA A 49 -6.22 -21.30 3.06
C ALA A 49 -7.01 -19.99 2.93
N LYS A 50 -8.33 -20.02 3.16
CA LYS A 50 -9.23 -18.87 2.92
C LYS A 50 -8.74 -17.59 3.58
N THR A 51 -8.25 -17.67 4.82
CA THR A 51 -7.72 -16.52 5.56
C THR A 51 -6.50 -15.89 4.90
N ALA A 52 -5.59 -16.70 4.34
CA ALA A 52 -4.39 -16.20 3.67
C ALA A 52 -4.75 -15.54 2.33
N TRP A 53 -5.61 -16.20 1.54
CA TRP A 53 -6.10 -15.66 0.27
C TRP A 53 -6.90 -14.36 0.44
N CYS A 54 -7.73 -14.29 1.47
CA CYS A 54 -8.55 -13.13 1.77
C CYS A 54 -7.82 -12.06 2.61
N SER A 55 -6.52 -12.23 2.84
CA SER A 55 -5.69 -11.24 3.54
C SER A 55 -5.51 -10.02 2.65
N CYS A 56 -6.27 -8.97 2.95
CA CYS A 56 -6.22 -7.70 2.22
C CYS A 56 -6.08 -6.54 3.20
N ARG A 57 -5.41 -5.48 2.75
CA ARG A 57 -5.28 -4.23 3.49
C ARG A 57 -6.07 -3.13 2.80
N TRP A 58 -6.93 -2.46 3.56
CA TRP A 58 -7.73 -1.35 3.06
C TRP A 58 -7.01 -0.04 3.32
N ILE A 59 -6.44 0.54 2.26
CA ILE A 59 -5.77 1.84 2.32
C ILE A 59 -6.84 2.93 2.31
N GLY A 60 -6.85 3.76 3.35
CA GLY A 60 -7.76 4.89 3.47
C GLY A 60 -7.11 6.22 3.07
N PRO A 61 -7.86 7.34 3.11
CA PRO A 61 -7.27 8.66 2.88
C PRO A 61 -6.11 8.94 3.84
N GLY A 62 -5.09 9.60 3.29
CA GLY A 62 -3.86 9.94 3.98
C GLY A 62 -4.08 10.79 5.23
N LYS A 63 -3.13 10.66 6.16
CA LYS A 63 -3.11 11.44 7.40
C LYS A 63 -2.79 12.91 7.12
N GLY A 64 -3.50 13.81 7.81
CA GLY A 64 -3.12 15.21 7.84
C GLY A 64 -1.78 15.39 8.58
N HIS A 65 -0.80 15.97 7.88
CA HIS A 65 0.53 16.25 8.44
C HIS A 65 0.57 17.64 9.07
N ILE A 66 1.21 17.76 10.23
CA ILE A 66 1.39 19.07 10.89
C ILE A 66 2.69 19.72 10.40
N ASP A 67 3.76 18.92 10.28
CA ASP A 67 5.05 19.34 9.73
C ASP A 67 5.53 18.27 8.72
N PRO A 68 5.23 18.45 7.42
CA PRO A 68 5.53 17.44 6.39
C PRO A 68 7.02 17.08 6.30
N LEU A 69 7.91 18.05 6.58
CA LEU A 69 9.34 17.85 6.45
C LEU A 69 9.89 16.99 7.59
N LYS A 70 9.47 17.27 8.83
CA LYS A 70 9.90 16.46 9.99
C LYS A 70 9.34 15.05 9.94
N GLU A 71 8.05 14.91 9.58
CA GLU A 71 7.42 13.59 9.46
C GLU A 71 8.08 12.76 8.34
N SER A 72 8.39 13.36 7.18
CA SER A 72 9.09 12.62 6.10
C SER A 72 10.51 12.23 6.48
N LYS A 73 11.24 13.07 7.23
CA LYS A 73 12.57 12.71 7.74
C LYS A 73 12.51 11.57 8.77
N ALA A 74 11.50 11.59 9.64
CA ALA A 74 11.27 10.52 10.60
C ALA A 74 10.99 9.19 9.87
N ASP A 75 10.12 9.20 8.85
CA ASP A 75 9.85 8.01 8.03
C ASP A 75 11.12 7.44 7.40
N ILE A 76 11.97 8.29 6.81
CA ILE A 76 13.24 7.85 6.21
C ILE A 76 14.13 7.19 7.27
N MET A 77 14.27 7.80 8.44
CA MET A 77 15.08 7.23 9.53
C MET A 77 14.51 5.91 10.04
N GLU A 78 13.18 5.78 10.17
CA GLU A 78 12.52 4.54 10.61
C GLU A 78 12.67 3.42 9.58
N ILE A 79 12.62 3.73 8.28
CA ILE A 79 12.84 2.78 7.20
C ILE A 79 14.31 2.33 7.17
N GLU A 80 15.26 3.26 7.27
CA GLU A 80 16.69 2.95 7.34
C GLU A 80 17.05 2.11 8.58
N ALA A 81 16.36 2.35 9.69
CA ALA A 81 16.49 1.57 10.92
C ALA A 81 15.77 0.20 10.87
N GLY A 82 14.98 -0.08 9.83
CA GLY A 82 14.20 -1.31 9.71
C GLY A 82 12.98 -1.41 10.64
N LEU A 83 12.53 -0.28 11.22
CA LEU A 83 11.36 -0.21 12.10
C LEU A 83 10.05 -0.03 11.32
N LYS A 84 10.13 0.52 10.10
CA LYS A 84 8.97 0.83 9.26
C LYS A 84 9.21 0.36 7.83
N THR A 85 8.18 -0.21 7.19
CA THR A 85 8.27 -0.58 5.78
C THR A 85 7.89 0.59 4.88
N LEU A 86 8.35 0.56 3.62
CA LEU A 86 7.89 1.51 2.60
C LEU A 86 6.37 1.39 2.37
N GLU A 87 5.83 0.18 2.50
CA GLU A 87 4.40 -0.08 2.34
C GLU A 87 3.57 0.64 3.42
N ASP A 88 4.07 0.68 4.65
CA ASP A 88 3.43 1.38 5.78
C ASP A 88 3.49 2.89 5.59
N ALA A 89 4.66 3.41 5.20
CA ALA A 89 4.84 4.84 4.93
C ALA A 89 3.99 5.35 3.77
N CYS A 90 3.76 4.52 2.73
CA CYS A 90 2.85 4.81 1.63
C CYS A 90 1.38 4.76 2.07
N ALA A 91 0.97 3.73 2.83
CA ALA A 91 -0.41 3.63 3.31
C ALA A 91 -0.81 4.77 4.24
N GLU A 92 0.11 5.29 5.07
CA GLU A 92 -0.15 6.47 5.90
C GLU A 92 -0.45 7.73 5.07
N ARG A 93 0.12 7.82 3.87
CA ARG A 93 -0.16 8.88 2.88
C ARG A 93 -1.38 8.57 2.01
N GLY A 94 -1.98 7.38 2.18
CA GLY A 94 -3.15 6.94 1.44
C GLY A 94 -2.87 6.51 0.01
N VAL A 95 -1.62 6.12 -0.27
CA VAL A 95 -1.21 5.61 -1.59
C VAL A 95 -0.80 4.15 -1.48
N ASP A 96 -1.11 3.37 -2.51
CA ASP A 96 -0.55 2.02 -2.63
C ASP A 96 0.92 2.09 -3.00
N TRP A 97 1.73 1.26 -2.35
CA TRP A 97 3.18 1.28 -2.55
C TRP A 97 3.59 0.70 -3.90
N GLY A 98 2.93 -0.36 -4.35
CA GLY A 98 3.21 -1.00 -5.64
C GLY A 98 2.89 -0.05 -6.78
N GLU A 99 1.69 0.54 -6.77
CA GLU A 99 1.30 1.54 -7.76
C GLU A 99 2.26 2.74 -7.78
N ASN A 100 2.64 3.24 -6.61
CA ASN A 100 3.57 4.36 -6.50
C ASN A 100 4.95 4.02 -7.09
N LEU A 101 5.49 2.83 -6.82
CA LEU A 101 6.76 2.39 -7.40
C LEU A 101 6.68 2.23 -8.92
N GLU A 102 5.60 1.65 -9.44
CA GLU A 102 5.39 1.54 -10.88
C GLU A 102 5.30 2.91 -11.56
N GLN A 103 4.68 3.89 -10.92
CA GLN A 103 4.63 5.26 -11.44
C GLN A 103 6.01 5.90 -11.42
N ILE A 104 6.75 5.81 -10.31
CA ILE A 104 8.12 6.31 -10.20
C ILE A 104 9.02 5.69 -11.28
N ALA A 105 8.89 4.38 -11.54
CA ALA A 105 9.67 3.70 -12.58
C ALA A 105 9.35 4.26 -13.97
N ARG A 106 8.06 4.45 -14.29
CA ARG A 106 7.60 5.04 -15.56
C ARG A 106 8.06 6.49 -15.72
N GLU A 107 7.99 7.28 -14.65
CA GLU A 107 8.44 8.68 -14.65
C GLU A 107 9.95 8.78 -14.89
N ARG A 108 10.75 7.94 -14.22
CA ARG A 108 12.20 7.89 -14.40
C ARG A 108 12.59 7.50 -15.82
N GLU A 109 11.89 6.55 -16.44
CA GLU A 109 12.17 6.17 -17.82
C GLU A 109 11.90 7.33 -18.79
N LYS A 110 10.74 7.99 -18.66
CA LYS A 110 10.43 9.18 -19.47
C LYS A 110 11.43 10.31 -19.24
N MET A 111 11.82 10.53 -17.99
CA MET A 111 12.82 11.55 -17.66
C MET A 111 14.17 11.30 -18.35
N ARG A 112 14.60 10.03 -18.42
CA ARG A 112 15.79 9.65 -19.20
C ARG A 112 15.63 9.91 -20.69
N GLU A 113 14.46 9.60 -21.27
CA GLU A 113 14.17 9.84 -22.69
C GLU A 113 14.24 11.33 -23.05
N PHE A 114 13.71 12.21 -22.20
CA PHE A 114 13.71 13.66 -22.41
C PHE A 114 14.98 14.38 -21.90
N GLY A 115 15.97 13.65 -21.35
CA GLY A 115 17.20 14.21 -20.82
C GLY A 115 17.02 15.12 -19.60
N CYS A 116 15.91 14.98 -18.86
CA CYS A 116 15.61 15.76 -17.67
C CYS A 116 15.88 14.94 -16.40
N TYR A 117 16.81 15.39 -15.56
CA TYR A 117 17.19 14.67 -14.34
C TYR A 117 16.57 15.28 -13.09
N THR A 118 16.07 14.42 -12.20
CA THR A 118 15.73 14.80 -10.82
C THR A 118 17.01 15.15 -10.05
N GLY A 119 16.90 16.05 -9.06
CA GLY A 119 18.06 16.62 -8.36
C GLY A 119 19.01 15.60 -7.72
N SER A 120 18.55 14.38 -7.42
CA SER A 120 19.39 13.29 -6.90
C SER A 120 20.24 12.58 -7.95
N GLU A 121 19.82 12.58 -9.22
CA GLU A 121 20.55 11.94 -10.32
C GLU A 121 21.57 12.91 -10.95
N ARG A 122 21.33 14.22 -10.81
CA ARG A 122 22.24 15.28 -11.28
C ARG A 122 23.62 15.28 -10.61
N ASN A 123 23.75 14.71 -9.42
CA ASN A 123 25.02 14.60 -8.66
C ASN A 123 25.82 13.31 -8.96
N LYS A 124 25.32 12.42 -9.83
CA LYS A 124 26.01 11.17 -10.21
C LYS A 124 26.60 11.20 -11.63
N LEU A 125 26.39 12.30 -12.35
CA LEU A 125 27.02 12.64 -13.63
C LEU A 125 28.17 13.61 -13.38
#